data_AF-A0A1Z7LU73-F1
#
_entry.id   AF-A0A1Z7LU73-F1
#
_cell.length_a   1.000
_cell.length_b   1.000
_cell.length_c   1.000
_cell.angle_alpha   90.00
_cell.angle_beta   90.00
_cell.angle_gamma   90.00
#
_symmetry.space_group_name_H-M   'P 1'
#
loop_
_entity.id
_entity.type
_entity.pdbx_description
1 polymer ?
#
loop_
_entity_poly.entity_id
_entity_poly.type
_entity_poly.pdbx_seq_one_letter_code
_entity_poly.pdbx_strand_id
1 'polypeptide(L)'
;MAWMYTKYKMRVIKQADFSGPLHMETWIEKQDKVRIWQDLKVSVGNEVYALGRLESCVFHLEEQKIGKLSDIEMPQDVVCEEKIALDPFAKIKRDVSDMEYVFSYKVQYSDLDKSHHMANLRYVNLMENVFSPEFYDCQRLKELELHYVAQSFYGDEIRMYQKSTGDTYQIAGVKTDGTIVMSGTMTF
;
A
#
# COMPACT_ATOMS: atom_id res chain seq x y z
N MET A 1 -10.39 19.15 4.56
CA MET A 1 -9.83 18.23 3.54
C MET A 1 -8.67 17.47 4.14
N ALA A 2 -8.41 16.25 3.67
CA ALA A 2 -7.26 15.43 4.08
C ALA A 2 -6.69 14.67 2.87
N TRP A 3 -5.42 14.26 2.96
CA TRP A 3 -4.83 13.34 2.01
C TRP A 3 -5.22 11.90 2.34
N MET A 4 -5.56 11.13 1.32
CA MET A 4 -5.86 9.71 1.43
C MET A 4 -5.01 8.95 0.42
N TYR A 5 -4.28 7.94 0.89
CA TYR A 5 -3.57 7.01 0.01
C TYR A 5 -4.55 5.96 -0.52
N THR A 6 -4.54 5.75 -1.83
CA THR A 6 -5.42 4.77 -2.50
C THR A 6 -4.64 3.55 -2.95
N LYS A 7 -3.34 3.70 -3.27
CA LYS A 7 -2.48 2.58 -3.68
C LYS A 7 -1.04 2.77 -3.21
N TYR A 8 -0.37 1.64 -3.00
CA TYR A 8 1.04 1.56 -2.68
C TYR A 8 1.67 0.40 -3.43
N LYS A 9 2.83 0.62 -4.05
CA LYS A 9 3.64 -0.42 -4.69
C LYS A 9 5.08 -0.25 -4.26
N MET A 10 5.76 -1.36 -3.99
CA MET A 10 7.18 -1.39 -3.67
C MET A 10 7.83 -2.61 -4.30
N ARG A 11 8.93 -2.40 -5.02
CA ARG A 11 9.84 -3.44 -5.49
C ARG A 11 11.12 -3.40 -4.68
N VAL A 12 11.45 -4.52 -4.05
CA VAL A 12 12.68 -4.73 -3.29
C VAL A 12 13.69 -5.39 -4.22
N ILE A 13 14.77 -4.68 -4.52
CA ILE A 13 15.87 -5.14 -5.38
C ILE A 13 16.95 -5.80 -4.52
N LYS A 14 17.24 -5.19 -3.36
CA LYS A 14 18.23 -5.67 -2.41
C LYS A 14 17.76 -5.38 -0.99
N GLN A 15 17.88 -6.36 -0.11
CA GLN A 15 17.56 -6.18 1.31
C GLN A 15 18.66 -5.35 1.98
N ALA A 16 18.26 -4.36 2.79
CA ALA A 16 19.19 -3.61 3.61
C ALA A 16 19.83 -4.52 4.68
N ASP A 17 21.14 -4.44 4.84
CA ASP A 17 21.93 -5.23 5.80
C ASP A 17 22.28 -4.45 7.08
N PHE A 18 21.68 -3.26 7.24
CA PHE A 18 21.89 -2.33 8.36
C PHE A 18 23.34 -1.87 8.55
N SER A 19 24.23 -2.09 7.59
CA SER A 19 25.64 -1.74 7.71
C SER A 19 25.94 -0.27 7.39
N GLY A 20 24.97 0.47 6.86
CA GLY A 20 25.15 1.85 6.42
C GLY A 20 23.84 2.64 6.33
N PRO A 21 23.93 3.95 6.09
CA PRO A 21 22.76 4.81 5.97
C PRO A 21 21.98 4.50 4.69
N LEU A 22 20.66 4.46 4.80
CA LEU A 22 19.75 4.46 3.66
C LEU A 22 19.49 5.91 3.24
N HIS A 23 19.57 6.17 1.94
CA HIS A 23 19.12 7.41 1.33
C HIS A 23 17.74 7.18 0.72
N MET A 24 16.81 8.10 0.97
CA MET A 24 15.44 8.04 0.48
C MET A 24 15.11 9.33 -0.26
N GLU A 25 14.70 9.21 -1.51
CA GLU A 25 14.31 10.33 -2.37
C GLU A 25 12.86 10.12 -2.82
N THR A 26 12.06 11.19 -2.83
CA THR A 26 10.68 11.13 -3.30
C THR A 26 10.30 12.39 -4.07
N TRP A 27 9.45 12.23 -5.07
CA TRP A 27 8.97 13.30 -5.93
C TRP A 27 7.60 12.94 -6.51
N ILE A 28 6.86 13.93 -7.01
CA ILE A 28 5.61 13.69 -7.73
C ILE A 28 5.97 13.37 -9.19
N GLU A 29 5.73 12.14 -9.62
CA GLU A 29 5.99 11.68 -11.00
C GLU A 29 4.91 12.13 -11.97
N LYS A 30 3.68 12.25 -11.48
CA LYS A 30 2.50 12.56 -12.28
C LYS A 30 1.39 13.09 -11.39
N GLN A 31 0.53 13.93 -11.97
CA GLN A 31 -0.77 14.27 -11.41
C GLN A 31 -1.85 14.22 -12.49
N ASP A 32 -3.09 13.93 -12.09
CA ASP A 32 -4.29 14.19 -12.88
C ASP A 32 -5.20 15.19 -12.14
N LYS A 33 -6.50 15.25 -12.49
CA LYS A 33 -7.43 16.19 -11.85
C LYS A 33 -7.74 15.87 -10.37
N VAL A 34 -7.51 14.63 -9.94
CA VAL A 34 -7.97 14.08 -8.65
C VAL A 34 -6.86 13.36 -7.87
N ARG A 35 -5.80 12.90 -8.54
CA ARG A 35 -4.76 12.05 -7.96
C ARG A 35 -3.36 12.57 -8.26
N ILE A 36 -2.47 12.27 -7.34
CA ILE A 36 -1.02 12.37 -7.55
C ILE A 36 -0.39 10.98 -7.45
N TRP A 37 0.68 10.79 -8.20
CA TRP A 37 1.57 9.64 -8.12
C TRP A 37 2.91 10.10 -7.59
N GLN A 38 3.29 9.58 -6.42
CA GLN A 38 4.55 9.91 -5.75
C GLN A 38 5.48 8.71 -5.86
N ASP A 39 6.64 8.93 -6.45
CA ASP A 39 7.68 7.92 -6.56
C ASP A 39 8.63 8.01 -5.37
N LEU A 40 9.22 6.87 -5.02
CA LEU A 40 10.20 6.70 -3.96
C LEU A 40 11.36 5.89 -4.50
N LYS A 41 12.59 6.32 -4.21
CA LYS A 41 13.82 5.58 -4.48
C LYS A 41 14.58 5.45 -3.17
N VAL A 42 14.98 4.22 -2.85
CA VAL A 42 15.79 3.91 -1.66
C VAL A 42 17.14 3.38 -2.13
N SER A 43 18.23 3.98 -1.66
CA SER A 43 19.59 3.63 -2.07
C SER A 43 20.56 3.54 -0.89
N VAL A 44 21.65 2.79 -1.07
CA VAL A 44 22.83 2.81 -0.20
C VAL A 44 24.03 3.15 -1.09
N GLY A 45 24.63 4.31 -0.87
CA GLY A 45 25.61 4.86 -1.81
C GLY A 45 24.99 5.04 -3.19
N ASN A 46 25.55 4.37 -4.20
CA ASN A 46 25.07 4.43 -5.58
C ASN A 46 24.19 3.23 -5.97
N GLU A 47 23.93 2.30 -5.04
CA GLU A 47 23.12 1.11 -5.31
C GLU A 47 21.66 1.36 -4.92
N VAL A 48 20.73 1.02 -5.82
CA VAL A 48 19.28 1.08 -5.54
C VAL A 48 18.85 -0.20 -4.82
N TYR A 49 18.22 -0.05 -3.66
CA TYR A 49 17.73 -1.14 -2.82
C TYR A 49 16.23 -1.38 -3.00
N ALA A 50 15.46 -0.30 -3.18
CA ALA A 50 14.03 -0.41 -3.44
C ALA A 50 13.51 0.76 -4.27
N LEU A 51 12.44 0.49 -5.00
CA LEU A 51 11.65 1.47 -5.73
C LEU A 51 10.22 1.39 -5.23
N GLY A 52 9.57 2.54 -5.03
CA GLY A 52 8.20 2.61 -4.55
C GLY A 52 7.37 3.62 -5.34
N ARG A 53 6.06 3.41 -5.35
CA ARG A 53 5.08 4.35 -5.88
C ARG A 53 3.83 4.37 -5.02
N LEU A 54 3.36 5.57 -4.71
CA LEU A 54 2.12 5.83 -3.97
C LEU A 54 1.13 6.55 -4.89
N GLU A 55 -0.15 6.18 -4.81
CA GLU A 55 -1.26 6.95 -5.37
C GLU A 55 -2.03 7.58 -4.20
N SER A 56 -2.29 8.88 -4.27
CA SER A 56 -3.08 9.58 -3.27
C SER A 56 -4.02 10.59 -3.90
N CYS A 57 -5.09 10.92 -3.17
CA CYS A 57 -6.08 11.91 -3.56
C CYS A 57 -6.50 12.78 -2.36
N VAL A 58 -7.09 13.92 -2.66
CA VAL A 58 -7.72 14.78 -1.66
C VAL A 58 -9.09 14.21 -1.30
N PHE A 59 -9.43 14.18 -0.02
CA PHE A 59 -10.72 13.75 0.50
C PHE A 59 -11.39 14.87 1.31
N HIS A 60 -12.66 15.12 1.00
CA HIS A 60 -13.53 16.06 1.72
C HIS A 60 -14.20 15.34 2.89
N LEU A 61 -13.72 15.60 4.11
CA LEU A 61 -14.16 14.90 5.32
C LEU A 61 -15.64 15.15 5.66
N GLU A 62 -16.14 16.38 5.47
CA GLU A 62 -17.55 16.70 5.76
C GLU A 62 -18.50 16.06 4.76
N GLU A 63 -18.13 16.11 3.47
CA GLU A 63 -18.96 15.60 2.37
C GLU A 63 -18.75 14.10 2.08
N GLN A 64 -17.77 13.48 2.75
CA GLN A 64 -17.39 12.07 2.56
C GLN A 64 -17.15 11.70 1.10
N LYS A 65 -16.44 12.56 0.35
CA LYS A 65 -16.19 12.37 -1.09
C LYS A 65 -14.77 12.72 -1.51
N ILE A 66 -14.34 12.14 -2.63
CA ILE A 66 -13.07 12.50 -3.29
C ILE A 66 -13.17 13.93 -3.83
N GLY A 67 -12.16 14.74 -3.52
CA GLY A 67 -11.98 16.10 -4.01
C GLY A 67 -11.14 16.17 -5.29
N LYS A 68 -11.12 17.34 -5.91
CA LYS A 68 -10.19 17.66 -7.00
C LYS A 68 -8.91 18.24 -6.41
N LEU A 69 -7.79 18.09 -7.12
CA LEU A 69 -6.55 18.77 -6.72
C LEU A 69 -6.68 20.30 -6.79
N SER A 70 -7.59 20.83 -7.62
CA SER A 70 -7.93 22.25 -7.67
C SER A 70 -8.64 22.77 -6.41
N ASP A 71 -9.08 21.89 -5.51
CA ASP A 71 -9.74 22.28 -4.26
C ASP A 71 -8.72 22.70 -3.18
N ILE A 72 -7.43 22.44 -3.41
CA ILE A 72 -6.32 22.80 -2.53
C ILE A 72 -5.28 23.63 -3.27
N GLU A 73 -4.46 24.37 -2.52
CA GLU A 73 -3.32 25.08 -3.07
C GLU A 73 -2.16 24.11 -3.30
N MET A 74 -1.88 23.83 -4.57
CA MET A 74 -0.74 23.02 -5.01
C MET A 74 0.35 23.94 -5.59
N PRO A 75 1.64 23.66 -5.34
CA PRO A 75 2.72 24.35 -6.03
C PRO A 75 2.59 24.25 -7.55
N GLN A 76 2.99 25.30 -8.25
CA GLN A 76 3.21 25.21 -9.70
C GLN A 76 4.39 24.27 -9.97
N ASP A 77 4.34 23.56 -11.10
CA ASP A 77 5.42 22.65 -11.54
C ASP A 77 5.80 21.56 -10.52
N VAL A 78 4.82 21.08 -9.75
CA VAL A 78 5.03 20.04 -8.73
C VAL A 78 5.49 18.70 -9.32
N VAL A 79 5.24 18.46 -10.61
CA VAL A 79 5.57 17.21 -11.31
C VAL A 79 7.02 17.25 -11.78
N CYS A 80 7.80 16.26 -11.35
CA CYS A 80 9.18 16.08 -11.80
C CYS A 80 9.24 15.14 -13.01
N GLU A 81 10.22 15.37 -13.90
CA GLU A 81 10.44 14.55 -15.09
C GLU A 81 11.08 13.19 -14.76
N GLU A 82 11.71 13.04 -13.60
CA GLU A 82 12.36 11.80 -13.17
C GLU A 82 11.35 10.64 -13.13
N LYS A 83 11.71 9.52 -13.77
CA LYS A 83 10.93 8.28 -13.80
C LYS A 83 11.72 7.15 -13.17
N ILE A 84 11.04 6.32 -12.38
CA ILE A 84 11.60 5.06 -11.89
C ILE A 84 11.19 3.88 -12.79
N ALA A 85 12.02 2.84 -12.82
CA ALA A 85 11.75 1.59 -13.50
C ALA A 85 10.78 0.69 -12.69
N LEU A 86 9.57 1.19 -12.45
CA LEU A 86 8.49 0.48 -11.76
C LEU A 86 7.24 0.44 -12.63
N ASP A 87 6.68 -0.76 -12.79
CA ASP A 87 5.47 -0.97 -13.57
C ASP A 87 4.27 -0.19 -13.00
N PRO A 88 3.28 0.16 -13.85
CA PRO A 88 2.02 0.71 -13.37
C PRO A 88 1.35 -0.20 -12.34
N PHE A 89 0.44 0.38 -11.55
CA PHE A 89 -0.41 -0.39 -10.66
C PHE A 89 -1.21 -1.45 -11.44
N ALA A 90 -1.15 -2.69 -10.99
CA ALA A 90 -1.92 -3.80 -11.51
C ALA A 90 -3.41 -3.58 -11.29
N LYS A 91 -4.25 -4.22 -12.11
CA LYS A 91 -5.69 -4.32 -11.86
C LYS A 91 -5.94 -5.52 -10.96
N ILE A 92 -6.03 -5.28 -9.66
CA ILE A 92 -6.27 -6.32 -8.66
C ILE A 92 -7.79 -6.55 -8.51
N LYS A 93 -8.22 -7.82 -8.58
CA LYS A 93 -9.64 -8.18 -8.39
C LYS A 93 -10.04 -7.95 -6.92
N ARG A 94 -11.30 -7.55 -6.74
CA ARG A 94 -11.93 -7.36 -5.43
C ARG A 94 -13.01 -8.41 -5.26
N ASP A 95 -12.57 -9.66 -5.28
CA ASP A 95 -13.41 -10.85 -5.13
C ASP A 95 -12.59 -11.87 -4.37
N VAL A 96 -13.20 -12.49 -3.36
CA VAL A 96 -12.57 -13.46 -2.47
C VAL A 96 -13.22 -14.85 -2.58
N SER A 97 -14.17 -15.04 -3.51
CA SER A 97 -14.94 -16.28 -3.65
C SER A 97 -14.08 -17.52 -3.94
N ASP A 98 -12.92 -17.34 -4.56
CA ASP A 98 -11.94 -18.38 -4.89
C ASP A 98 -10.63 -18.28 -4.07
N MET A 99 -10.66 -17.54 -2.96
CA MET A 99 -9.51 -17.33 -2.08
C MET A 99 -9.66 -18.14 -0.79
N GLU A 100 -8.53 -18.59 -0.24
CA GLU A 100 -8.45 -19.30 1.03
C GLU A 100 -8.47 -18.32 2.20
N TYR A 101 -9.30 -18.59 3.21
CA TYR A 101 -9.25 -17.87 4.48
C TYR A 101 -7.99 -18.25 5.27
N VAL A 102 -7.28 -17.26 5.81
CA VAL A 102 -6.04 -17.48 6.57
C VAL A 102 -6.22 -17.17 8.05
N PHE A 103 -6.62 -15.92 8.37
CA PHE A 103 -6.83 -15.50 9.76
C PHE A 103 -7.78 -14.30 9.86
N SER A 104 -8.21 -13.97 11.06
CA SER A 104 -8.97 -12.75 11.37
C SER A 104 -8.17 -11.86 12.32
N TYR A 105 -8.25 -10.55 12.12
CA TYR A 105 -7.60 -9.55 12.96
C TYR A 105 -8.63 -8.51 13.42
N LYS A 106 -8.67 -8.26 14.73
CA LYS A 106 -9.50 -7.21 15.31
C LYS A 106 -8.68 -5.93 15.48
N VAL A 107 -9.10 -4.85 14.84
CA VAL A 107 -8.43 -3.54 14.90
C VAL A 107 -8.36 -3.05 16.35
N GLN A 108 -7.15 -2.80 16.82
CA GLN A 108 -6.83 -2.36 18.18
C GLN A 108 -6.52 -0.86 18.23
N TYR A 109 -6.43 -0.33 19.45
CA TYR A 109 -6.07 1.07 19.67
C TYR A 109 -4.72 1.46 19.04
N SER A 110 -3.72 0.58 19.11
CA SER A 110 -2.37 0.78 18.55
C SER A 110 -2.31 0.77 17.01
N ASP A 111 -3.43 0.44 16.36
CA ASP A 111 -3.54 0.44 14.91
C ASP A 111 -4.03 1.79 14.39
N LEU A 112 -4.56 2.65 15.26
CA LEU A 112 -5.19 3.89 14.85
C LEU A 112 -4.17 4.99 14.55
N ASP A 113 -4.45 5.75 13.49
CA ASP A 113 -3.77 7.00 13.20
C ASP A 113 -4.40 8.17 13.98
N LYS A 114 -3.87 9.39 13.75
CA LYS A 114 -4.36 10.62 14.38
C LYS A 114 -5.81 10.97 14.01
N SER A 115 -6.33 10.37 12.94
CA SER A 115 -7.70 10.56 12.46
C SER A 115 -8.63 9.45 12.93
N HIS A 116 -8.18 8.57 13.83
CA HIS A 116 -8.93 7.43 14.38
C HIS A 116 -9.31 6.34 13.35
N HIS A 117 -8.64 6.31 12.19
CA HIS A 117 -8.73 5.21 11.24
C HIS A 117 -7.57 4.25 11.46
N MET A 118 -7.72 3.00 11.04
CA MET A 118 -6.59 2.08 10.95
C MET A 118 -5.51 2.65 10.01
N ALA A 119 -4.31 2.84 10.53
CA ALA A 119 -3.19 3.39 9.80
C ALA A 119 -2.81 2.50 8.61
N ASN A 120 -2.49 3.12 7.47
CA ASN A 120 -2.20 2.42 6.22
C ASN A 120 -1.10 1.36 6.33
N LEU A 121 -0.05 1.64 7.11
CA LEU A 121 1.05 0.69 7.36
C LEU A 121 0.57 -0.62 8.01
N ARG A 122 -0.52 -0.58 8.79
CA ARG A 122 -1.05 -1.79 9.44
C ARG A 122 -1.61 -2.79 8.45
N TYR A 123 -2.14 -2.34 7.31
CA TYR A 123 -2.57 -3.26 6.25
C TYR A 123 -1.40 -4.01 5.63
N VAL A 124 -0.22 -3.38 5.53
CA VAL A 124 1.01 -4.07 5.10
C VAL A 124 1.38 -5.17 6.09
N ASN A 125 1.33 -4.88 7.40
CA ASN A 125 1.58 -5.90 8.42
C ASN A 125 0.57 -7.06 8.36
N LEU A 126 -0.70 -6.78 8.07
CA LEU A 126 -1.69 -7.85 7.86
C LEU A 126 -1.37 -8.70 6.63
N MET A 127 -0.87 -8.10 5.54
CA MET A 127 -0.41 -8.87 4.37
C MET A 127 0.80 -9.76 4.72
N GLU A 128 1.75 -9.23 5.50
CA GLU A 128 2.93 -9.98 5.92
C GLU A 128 2.55 -11.17 6.82
N ASN A 129 1.59 -10.97 7.72
CA ASN A 129 1.12 -12.01 8.64
C ASN A 129 0.34 -13.15 7.97
N VAL A 130 0.06 -13.06 6.67
CA VAL A 130 -0.52 -14.17 5.89
C VAL A 130 0.46 -15.35 5.79
N PHE A 131 1.77 -15.07 5.84
CA PHE A 131 2.82 -16.07 5.70
C PHE A 131 3.44 -16.42 7.05
N SER A 132 3.88 -17.66 7.20
CA SER A 132 4.55 -18.11 8.41
C SER A 132 6.02 -17.66 8.43
N PRO A 133 6.67 -17.65 9.61
CA PRO A 133 8.11 -17.42 9.69
C PRO A 133 8.93 -18.37 8.81
N GLU A 134 8.57 -19.66 8.75
CA GLU A 134 9.27 -20.66 7.95
C GLU A 134 9.18 -20.37 6.44
N PHE A 135 8.08 -19.75 6.00
CA PHE A 135 7.97 -19.26 4.63
C PHE A 135 9.00 -18.16 4.35
N TYR A 136 9.13 -17.19 5.27
CA TYR A 136 10.11 -16.10 5.15
C TYR A 136 11.55 -16.55 5.31
N ASP A 137 11.83 -17.69 5.96
CA ASP A 137 13.17 -18.26 5.99
C ASP A 137 13.64 -18.63 4.59
N CYS A 138 12.75 -19.21 3.78
CA CYS A 138 13.05 -19.69 2.43
C CYS A 138 12.76 -18.70 1.30
N GLN A 139 11.85 -17.74 1.51
CA GLN A 139 11.38 -16.81 0.49
C GLN A 139 11.82 -15.38 0.80
N ARG A 140 11.93 -14.52 -0.22
CA ARG A 140 12.27 -13.11 -0.05
C ARG A 140 11.32 -12.24 -0.85
N LEU A 141 10.67 -11.29 -0.19
CA LEU A 141 9.74 -10.38 -0.86
C LEU A 141 10.48 -9.61 -1.97
N LYS A 142 9.99 -9.71 -3.20
CA LYS A 142 10.47 -8.96 -4.37
C LYS A 142 9.58 -7.78 -4.71
N GLU A 143 8.26 -7.95 -4.58
CA GLU A 143 7.30 -6.89 -4.87
C GLU A 143 6.07 -7.00 -3.98
N LEU A 144 5.59 -5.85 -3.51
CA LEU A 144 4.30 -5.71 -2.84
C LEU A 144 3.50 -4.62 -3.55
N GLU A 145 2.25 -4.90 -3.87
CA GLU A 145 1.28 -3.90 -4.33
C GLU A 145 0.01 -4.01 -3.48
N LEU A 146 -0.52 -2.87 -3.05
CA LEU A 146 -1.65 -2.77 -2.14
C LEU A 146 -2.59 -1.66 -2.60
N HIS A 147 -3.87 -1.98 -2.77
CA HIS A 147 -4.94 -1.03 -3.01
C HIS A 147 -5.81 -0.91 -1.75
N TYR A 148 -5.91 0.30 -1.20
CA TYR A 148 -6.82 0.62 -0.11
C TYR A 148 -8.22 0.85 -0.69
N VAL A 149 -9.21 0.12 -0.18
CA VAL A 149 -10.57 0.09 -0.74
C VAL A 149 -11.58 0.77 0.18
N ALA A 150 -11.52 0.48 1.47
CA ALA A 150 -12.42 1.07 2.47
C ALA A 150 -11.68 1.26 3.80
N GLN A 151 -12.14 2.22 4.59
CA GLN A 151 -11.58 2.52 5.91
C GLN A 151 -11.98 1.46 6.95
N SER A 152 -11.10 1.23 7.91
CA SER A 152 -11.36 0.39 9.09
C SER A 152 -11.16 1.20 10.37
N PHE A 153 -11.94 0.87 11.39
CA PHE A 153 -12.02 1.58 12.66
C PHE A 153 -11.78 0.62 13.83
N TYR A 154 -11.56 1.19 15.01
CA TYR A 154 -11.40 0.42 16.24
C TYR A 154 -12.54 -0.60 16.42
N GLY A 155 -12.16 -1.85 16.68
CA GLY A 155 -13.10 -2.94 16.91
C GLY A 155 -13.60 -3.66 15.66
N ASP A 156 -13.35 -3.14 14.45
CA ASP A 156 -13.61 -3.87 13.21
C ASP A 156 -12.82 -5.18 13.19
N GLU A 157 -13.45 -6.25 12.72
CA GLU A 157 -12.77 -7.52 12.45
C GLU A 157 -12.53 -7.65 10.93
N ILE A 158 -11.26 -7.78 10.56
CA ILE A 158 -10.80 -7.96 9.18
C ILE A 158 -10.38 -9.41 8.99
N ARG A 159 -11.04 -10.12 8.09
CA ARG A 159 -10.72 -11.47 7.66
C ARG A 159 -9.76 -11.40 6.49
N MET A 160 -8.60 -12.03 6.64
CA MET A 160 -7.55 -12.07 5.62
C MET A 160 -7.66 -13.34 4.80
N TYR A 161 -7.63 -13.17 3.48
CA TYR A 161 -7.69 -14.24 2.50
C TYR A 161 -6.48 -14.19 1.59
N GLN A 162 -6.06 -15.34 1.06
CA GLN A 162 -5.00 -15.43 0.08
C GLN A 162 -5.35 -16.34 -1.09
N LYS A 163 -4.67 -16.14 -2.22
CA LYS A 163 -4.66 -17.08 -3.34
C LYS A 163 -3.29 -17.03 -4.02
N SER A 164 -2.64 -18.19 -4.12
CA SER A 164 -1.38 -18.32 -4.85
C SER A 164 -1.60 -18.46 -6.35
N THR A 165 -0.75 -17.82 -7.14
CA THR A 165 -0.60 -18.01 -8.58
C THR A 165 0.89 -18.02 -8.90
N GLY A 166 1.54 -19.19 -8.73
CA GLY A 166 2.98 -19.32 -8.90
C GLY A 166 3.75 -18.69 -7.74
N ASP A 167 4.63 -17.73 -8.06
CA ASP A 167 5.42 -16.96 -7.08
C ASP A 167 4.67 -15.74 -6.51
N THR A 168 3.47 -15.48 -7.02
CA THR A 168 2.68 -14.30 -6.67
C THR A 168 1.43 -14.71 -5.89
N TYR A 169 1.18 -14.01 -4.80
CA TYR A 169 0.06 -14.23 -3.90
C TYR A 169 -0.85 -13.02 -3.92
N GLN A 170 -2.11 -13.22 -4.33
CA GLN A 170 -3.15 -12.23 -4.14
C GLN A 170 -3.65 -12.32 -2.70
N ILE A 171 -3.78 -11.18 -2.03
CA ILE A 171 -4.21 -11.06 -0.63
C ILE A 171 -5.37 -10.07 -0.55
N ALA A 172 -6.40 -10.37 0.22
CA ALA A 172 -7.54 -9.48 0.43
C ALA A 172 -7.98 -9.47 1.90
N GLY A 173 -8.39 -8.29 2.37
CA GLY A 173 -8.97 -8.10 3.70
C GLY A 173 -10.44 -7.74 3.59
N VAL A 174 -11.29 -8.45 4.32
CA VAL A 174 -12.77 -8.30 4.26
C VAL A 174 -13.34 -8.16 5.66
N LYS A 175 -14.16 -7.14 5.89
CA LYS A 175 -14.92 -7.00 7.13
C LYS A 175 -16.02 -8.06 7.25
N THR A 176 -16.55 -8.23 8.44
CA THR A 176 -17.64 -9.18 8.72
C THR A 176 -18.93 -8.90 7.94
N ASP A 177 -19.15 -7.65 7.51
CA ASP A 177 -20.28 -7.22 6.67
C ASP A 177 -20.07 -7.48 5.17
N GLY A 178 -18.93 -8.05 4.77
CA GLY A 178 -18.57 -8.32 3.38
C GLY A 178 -17.84 -7.17 2.69
N THR A 179 -17.61 -6.04 3.36
CA THR A 179 -16.85 -4.91 2.81
C THR A 179 -15.39 -5.28 2.63
N ILE A 180 -14.89 -5.27 1.40
CA ILE A 180 -13.46 -5.40 1.09
C ILE A 180 -12.78 -4.09 1.49
N VAL A 181 -11.83 -4.16 2.42
CA VAL A 181 -11.07 -3.00 2.92
C VAL A 181 -9.75 -2.82 2.19
N MET A 182 -9.18 -3.91 1.68
CA MET A 182 -7.92 -3.91 0.96
C MET A 182 -7.84 -5.09 -0.01
N SER A 183 -7.08 -4.91 -1.09
CA SER A 183 -6.69 -5.99 -1.99
C SER A 183 -5.28 -5.71 -2.50
N GLY A 184 -4.42 -6.71 -2.49
CA GLY A 184 -3.00 -6.57 -2.79
C GLY A 184 -2.39 -7.83 -3.40
N THR A 185 -1.14 -7.72 -3.82
CA THR A 185 -0.32 -8.82 -4.30
C THR A 185 1.06 -8.77 -3.66
N MET A 186 1.62 -9.93 -3.33
CA MET A 186 3.01 -10.09 -2.92
C MET A 186 3.69 -11.12 -3.81
N THR A 187 4.83 -10.76 -4.38
CA THR A 187 5.66 -11.65 -5.19
C THR A 187 6.97 -11.91 -4.46
N PHE A 188 7.38 -13.18 -4.39
CA PHE A 188 8.57 -13.64 -3.70
C PHE A 188 9.63 -14.21 -4.66
#